data_AF-A0A846HLZ1-F1
#
_entry.id   AF-A0A846HLZ1-F1
#
_cell.length_a   1.000
_cell.length_b   1.000
_cell.length_c   1.000
_cell.angle_alpha   90.00
_cell.angle_beta   90.00
_cell.angle_gamma   90.00
#
_symmetry.space_group_name_H-M   'P 1'
#
loop_
_entity.id
_entity.type
_entity.pdbx_description
1 polymer ?
#
loop_
_entity_poly.entity_id
_entity_poly.type
_entity_poly.pdbx_seq_one_letter_code
_entity_poly.pdbx_strand_id
1 'polypeptide(L)'
;MRPVSAFLLTLAAVVMLLAAVAVIQSRFDTTTDIALDGHWELYHLVQWGPYKDWSFRYQLQLSEQDGRLQGEGETIAVNDGKPGPRAQTSLQLVEGLRRRDQIIIWIFERNGDRAGRGAIKWRVADENRLVGTFATTFYRGASVAQRVVD
;
A
#
# COMPACT_ATOMS: atom_id res chain seq x y z
N MET A 1 21.42 -24.26 -55.01
CA MET A 1 20.46 -24.69 -53.96
C MET A 1 21.11 -24.57 -52.58
N ARG A 2 21.04 -23.39 -51.94
CA ARG A 2 21.42 -23.16 -50.51
C ARG A 2 20.60 -22.06 -49.77
N PRO A 3 19.29 -21.80 -50.02
CA PRO A 3 18.57 -20.73 -49.30
C PRO A 3 17.84 -21.19 -48.01
N VAL A 4 17.58 -22.49 -47.86
CA VAL A 4 16.68 -23.01 -46.81
C VAL A 4 17.27 -22.88 -45.40
N SER A 5 18.59 -23.05 -45.26
CA SER A 5 19.29 -22.96 -43.97
C SER A 5 19.36 -21.54 -43.43
N ALA A 6 19.54 -20.54 -44.31
CA ALA A 6 19.54 -19.13 -43.91
C ALA A 6 18.17 -18.70 -43.39
N PHE A 7 17.08 -19.12 -44.06
CA PHE A 7 15.71 -18.80 -43.67
C PHE A 7 15.31 -19.40 -42.31
N LEU A 8 15.70 -20.64 -42.04
CA LEU A 8 15.41 -21.30 -40.75
C LEU A 8 16.15 -20.63 -39.58
N LEU A 9 17.39 -20.16 -39.81
CA LEU A 9 18.18 -19.42 -38.82
C LEU A 9 17.55 -18.07 -38.47
N THR A 10 17.08 -17.31 -39.47
CA THR A 10 16.39 -16.04 -39.22
C THR A 10 15.07 -16.26 -38.49
N LEU A 11 14.31 -17.29 -38.85
CA LEU A 11 13.05 -17.60 -38.18
C LEU A 11 13.25 -17.94 -36.71
N ALA A 12 14.25 -18.77 -36.38
CA ALA A 12 14.58 -19.12 -35.00
C ALA A 12 15.01 -17.90 -34.17
N ALA A 13 15.80 -16.99 -34.75
CA ALA A 13 16.21 -15.75 -34.09
C ALA A 13 15.01 -14.83 -33.78
N VAL A 14 14.05 -14.72 -34.70
CA VAL A 14 12.81 -13.94 -34.49
C VAL A 14 11.94 -14.56 -33.40
N VAL A 15 11.78 -15.87 -33.38
CA VAL A 15 11.01 -16.57 -32.34
C VAL A 15 11.65 -16.38 -30.95
N MET A 16 12.99 -16.49 -30.85
CA MET A 16 13.69 -16.23 -29.59
C MET A 16 13.57 -14.78 -29.12
N LEU A 17 13.62 -13.82 -30.05
CA LEU A 17 13.43 -12.40 -29.72
C LEU A 17 12.01 -12.14 -29.21
N LEU A 18 11.00 -12.69 -29.86
CA LEU A 18 9.59 -12.57 -29.44
C LEU A 18 9.35 -13.24 -28.08
N ALA A 19 9.94 -14.41 -27.84
CA ALA A 19 9.86 -15.09 -26.55
C ALA A 19 10.55 -14.29 -25.44
N ALA A 20 11.72 -13.69 -25.72
CA ALA A 20 12.41 -12.83 -24.77
C ALA A 20 11.59 -11.58 -24.44
N VAL A 21 10.99 -10.92 -25.44
CA VAL A 21 10.10 -9.78 -25.24
C VAL A 21 8.86 -10.18 -24.44
N ALA A 22 8.24 -11.32 -24.74
CA ALA A 22 7.09 -11.82 -24.01
C ALA A 22 7.42 -12.17 -22.55
N VAL A 23 8.59 -12.77 -22.27
CA VAL A 23 9.06 -13.06 -20.90
C VAL A 23 9.41 -11.78 -20.14
N ILE A 24 10.02 -10.80 -20.81
CA ILE A 24 10.31 -9.50 -20.22
C ILE A 24 9.00 -8.78 -19.90
N GLN A 25 8.04 -8.76 -20.82
CA GLN A 25 6.71 -8.19 -20.62
C GLN A 25 5.96 -8.91 -19.49
N SER A 26 5.97 -10.25 -19.43
CA SER A 26 5.29 -11.00 -18.37
C SER A 26 5.89 -10.72 -16.97
N ARG A 27 7.20 -10.47 -16.88
CA ARG A 27 7.87 -10.06 -15.64
C ARG A 27 7.54 -8.62 -15.24
N PHE A 28 7.13 -7.78 -16.18
CA PHE A 28 6.65 -6.42 -15.91
C PHE A 28 5.13 -6.34 -15.67
N ASP A 29 4.36 -7.33 -16.14
CA ASP A 29 2.90 -7.42 -16.01
C ASP A 29 2.41 -8.25 -14.82
N THR A 30 3.32 -8.76 -13.98
CA THR A 30 2.90 -9.33 -12.69
C THR A 30 2.61 -8.20 -11.68
N THR A 31 1.71 -7.28 -12.05
CA THR A 31 1.02 -6.43 -11.09
C THR A 31 0.09 -7.33 -10.30
N THR A 32 0.38 -7.58 -9.03
CA THR A 32 -0.59 -8.15 -8.11
C THR A 32 -1.75 -7.15 -8.02
N ASP A 33 -2.77 -7.35 -8.85
CA ASP A 33 -3.99 -6.56 -8.80
C ASP A 33 -4.78 -7.03 -7.58
N ILE A 34 -4.55 -6.36 -6.46
CA ILE A 34 -5.28 -6.62 -5.24
C ILE A 34 -6.52 -5.72 -5.22
N ALA A 35 -7.64 -6.27 -4.76
CA ALA A 35 -8.73 -5.44 -4.31
C ALA A 35 -8.24 -4.64 -3.09
N LEU A 36 -8.50 -3.33 -3.04
CA LEU A 36 -8.20 -2.50 -1.86
C LEU A 36 -9.43 -2.24 -1.00
N ASP A 37 -10.62 -2.33 -1.59
CA ASP A 37 -11.90 -2.21 -0.88
C ASP A 37 -12.01 -3.17 0.31
N GLY A 38 -12.57 -2.70 1.40
CA GLY A 38 -12.94 -3.52 2.56
C GLY A 38 -12.29 -3.11 3.88
N HIS A 39 -12.38 -4.02 4.84
CA HIS A 39 -11.87 -3.84 6.20
C HIS A 39 -10.41 -4.25 6.31
N TRP A 40 -9.64 -3.41 7.01
CA TRP A 40 -8.23 -3.58 7.28
C TRP A 40 -7.94 -3.24 8.74
N GLU A 41 -6.95 -3.92 9.32
CA GLU A 41 -6.28 -3.45 10.52
C GLU A 41 -5.00 -2.72 10.14
N LEU A 42 -4.87 -1.47 10.57
CA LEU A 42 -3.71 -0.65 10.32
C LEU A 42 -2.85 -0.55 11.58
N TYR A 43 -1.56 -0.84 11.43
CA TYR A 43 -0.54 -0.80 12.47
C TYR A 43 0.49 0.28 12.13
N HIS A 44 0.63 1.28 13.00
CA HIS A 44 1.66 2.30 12.92
C HIS A 44 2.64 2.17 14.07
N LEU A 45 3.93 1.99 13.75
CA LEU A 45 5.01 2.10 14.73
C LEU A 45 5.72 3.44 14.55
N VAL A 46 5.63 4.30 15.55
CA VAL A 46 6.22 5.64 15.50
C VAL A 46 7.73 5.57 15.71
N GLN A 47 8.51 6.11 14.77
CA GLN A 47 9.97 6.10 14.81
C GLN A 47 10.56 7.49 15.10
N TRP A 48 9.77 8.55 14.88
CA TRP A 48 10.16 9.94 15.15
C TRP A 48 8.94 10.77 15.53
N GLY A 49 9.09 11.68 16.51
CA GLY A 49 8.03 12.57 17.01
C GLY A 49 7.70 12.34 18.49
N PRO A 50 6.64 12.98 19.02
CA PRO A 50 6.30 12.96 20.45
C PRO A 50 5.82 11.60 20.98
N TYR A 51 5.48 10.64 20.11
CA TYR A 51 5.08 9.27 20.47
C TYR A 51 6.10 8.24 20.02
N LYS A 52 7.38 8.61 19.94
CA LYS A 52 8.42 7.67 19.53
C LYS A 52 8.30 6.36 20.31
N ASP A 53 8.44 5.26 19.58
CA ASP A 53 8.36 3.87 20.05
C ASP A 53 6.94 3.41 20.43
N TRP A 54 5.91 4.25 20.26
CA TRP A 54 4.52 3.81 20.41
C TRP A 54 4.02 3.08 19.17
N SER A 55 3.20 2.06 19.39
CA SER A 55 2.40 1.41 18.36
C SER A 55 0.94 1.86 18.44
N PHE A 56 0.34 2.17 17.31
CA PHE A 56 -1.09 2.45 17.17
C PHE A 56 -1.71 1.38 16.28
N ARG A 57 -2.83 0.81 16.72
CA ARG A 57 -3.66 -0.09 15.92
C ARG A 57 -4.99 0.59 15.63
N TYR A 58 -5.39 0.60 14.36
CA TYR A 58 -6.64 1.16 13.88
C TYR A 58 -7.47 0.08 13.21
N GLN A 59 -8.80 0.18 13.36
CA GLN A 59 -9.73 -0.42 12.42
C GLN A 59 -9.88 0.56 11.25
N LEU A 60 -9.65 0.10 10.03
CA LEU A 60 -9.62 0.92 8.82
C LEU A 60 -10.62 0.36 7.80
N GLN A 61 -11.44 1.22 7.21
CA GLN A 61 -12.24 0.93 6.03
C GLN A 61 -11.63 1.65 4.83
N LEU A 62 -11.37 0.90 3.76
CA LEU A 62 -10.92 1.44 2.48
C LEU A 62 -12.01 1.30 1.42
N SER A 63 -12.07 2.28 0.52
CA SER A 63 -12.88 2.22 -0.69
C SER A 63 -12.14 2.83 -1.88
N GLU A 64 -12.08 2.11 -2.99
CA GLU A 64 -11.53 2.55 -4.27
C GLU A 64 -12.66 2.87 -5.24
N GLN A 65 -12.72 4.13 -5.68
CA GLN A 65 -13.70 4.59 -6.67
C GLN A 65 -12.97 5.38 -7.75
N ASP A 66 -13.19 5.04 -9.02
CA ASP A 66 -12.58 5.70 -10.18
C ASP A 66 -11.04 5.82 -10.10
N GLY A 67 -10.38 4.80 -9.55
CA GLY A 67 -8.93 4.76 -9.34
C GLY A 67 -8.40 5.68 -8.23
N ARG A 68 -9.30 6.22 -7.40
CA ARG A 68 -8.97 6.99 -6.20
C ARG A 68 -9.33 6.19 -4.96
N LEU A 69 -8.42 6.16 -4.01
CA LEU A 69 -8.62 5.49 -2.73
C LEU A 69 -9.04 6.48 -1.65
N GLN A 70 -10.10 6.16 -0.93
CA GLN A 70 -10.61 6.89 0.22
C GLN A 70 -10.84 5.93 1.38
N GLY A 71 -11.10 6.46 2.57
CA GLY A 71 -11.35 5.62 3.73
C GLY A 71 -11.39 6.36 5.04
N GLU A 72 -11.71 5.62 6.09
CA GLU A 72 -11.80 6.12 7.45
C GLU A 72 -11.25 5.07 8.41
N GLY A 73 -10.63 5.51 9.50
CA GLY A 73 -10.13 4.59 10.51
C GLY A 73 -10.18 5.16 11.91
N GLU A 74 -10.31 4.27 12.89
CA GLU A 74 -10.41 4.61 14.30
C GLU A 74 -9.40 3.81 15.11
N THR A 75 -8.70 4.47 16.03
CA THR A 75 -7.73 3.80 16.90
C THR A 75 -8.47 2.85 17.84
N ILE A 76 -8.10 1.58 17.80
CA ILE A 76 -8.63 0.53 18.68
C ILE A 76 -7.64 0.11 19.77
N ALA A 77 -6.33 0.31 19.55
CA ALA A 77 -5.31 0.03 20.55
C ALA A 77 -4.10 0.96 20.43
N VAL A 78 -3.43 1.20 21.55
CA VAL A 78 -2.12 1.87 21.61
C VAL A 78 -1.21 1.05 22.53
N ASN A 79 -0.05 0.62 22.04
CA ASN A 79 0.85 -0.31 22.75
C ASN A 79 0.08 -1.54 23.27
N ASP A 80 -0.78 -2.11 22.41
CA ASP A 80 -1.68 -3.24 22.69
C ASP A 80 -2.72 -3.03 23.81
N GLY A 81 -2.74 -1.86 24.44
CA GLY A 81 -3.74 -1.46 25.43
C GLY A 81 -4.88 -0.64 24.84
N LYS A 82 -5.96 -0.49 25.60
CA LYS A 82 -7.07 0.41 25.25
C LYS A 82 -6.55 1.85 25.15
N PRO A 83 -6.86 2.60 24.07
CA PRO A 83 -6.42 3.98 23.95
C PRO A 83 -7.05 4.84 25.05
N GLY A 84 -6.24 5.68 25.69
CA GLY A 84 -6.76 6.77 26.52
C GLY A 84 -7.40 7.87 25.65
N PRO A 85 -8.21 8.78 26.22
CA PRO A 85 -8.97 9.77 25.45
C PRO A 85 -8.13 10.63 24.49
N ARG A 86 -6.90 10.99 24.89
CA ARG A 86 -5.98 11.80 24.07
C ARG A 86 -5.27 11.03 22.96
N ALA A 87 -5.20 9.71 23.08
CA ALA A 87 -4.56 8.83 22.12
C ALA A 87 -5.58 8.22 21.15
N GLN A 88 -6.88 8.31 21.46
CA GLN A 88 -7.95 7.94 20.55
C GLN A 88 -7.96 8.88 19.36
N THR A 89 -7.64 8.32 18.20
CA THR A 89 -7.36 9.07 16.99
C THR A 89 -8.19 8.51 15.83
N SER A 90 -8.88 9.41 15.15
CA SER A 90 -9.58 9.18 13.89
C SER A 90 -8.67 9.53 12.73
N LEU A 91 -8.71 8.71 11.67
CA LEU A 91 -8.06 8.93 10.40
C LEU A 91 -9.11 9.11 9.32
N GLN A 92 -8.97 10.16 8.53
CA GLN A 92 -9.72 10.35 7.29
C GLN A 92 -8.74 10.27 6.12
N LEU A 93 -8.94 9.31 5.23
CA LEU A 93 -8.16 9.10 4.02
C LEU A 93 -8.90 9.80 2.88
N VAL A 94 -8.36 10.93 2.46
CA VAL A 94 -9.07 11.90 1.61
C VAL A 94 -8.92 11.55 0.14
N GLU A 95 -7.71 11.18 -0.22
CA GLU A 95 -7.34 10.85 -1.58
C GLU A 95 -6.15 9.91 -1.52
N GLY A 96 -6.16 8.91 -2.38
CA GLY A 96 -5.04 8.01 -2.56
C GLY A 96 -4.91 7.63 -4.01
N LEU A 97 -3.67 7.43 -4.42
CA LEU A 97 -3.30 7.02 -5.77
C LEU A 97 -2.61 5.67 -5.69
N ARG A 98 -3.07 4.76 -6.54
CA ARG A 98 -2.43 3.47 -6.79
C ARG A 98 -1.70 3.51 -8.13
N ARG A 99 -0.44 3.08 -8.15
CA ARG A 99 0.32 2.78 -9.38
C ARG A 99 1.04 1.46 -9.20
N ARG A 100 0.56 0.42 -9.88
CA ARG A 100 1.04 -0.95 -9.73
C ARG A 100 0.95 -1.39 -8.27
N ASP A 101 2.06 -1.80 -7.69
CA ASP A 101 2.18 -2.24 -6.30
C ASP A 101 2.37 -1.08 -5.32
N GLN A 102 2.42 0.18 -5.77
CA GLN A 102 2.66 1.34 -4.91
C GLN A 102 1.39 2.13 -4.67
N ILE A 103 1.18 2.52 -3.41
CA ILE A 103 0.01 3.26 -2.96
C ILE A 103 0.49 4.46 -2.14
N ILE A 104 -0.06 5.64 -2.40
CA ILE A 104 0.13 6.84 -1.59
C ILE A 104 -1.24 7.38 -1.22
N ILE A 105 -1.48 7.65 0.06
CA ILE A 105 -2.74 8.16 0.58
C ILE A 105 -2.48 9.39 1.41
N TRP A 106 -3.18 10.49 1.14
CA TRP A 106 -3.20 11.67 1.98
C TRP A 106 -4.24 11.53 3.08
N ILE A 107 -3.84 11.87 4.31
CA ILE A 107 -4.66 11.69 5.49
C ILE A 107 -4.86 12.99 6.26
N PHE A 108 -6.03 13.12 6.86
CA PHE A 108 -6.24 13.95 8.04
C PHE A 108 -6.29 13.06 9.27
N GLU A 109 -5.57 13.46 10.30
CA GLU A 109 -5.56 12.80 11.60
C GLU A 109 -6.23 13.74 12.61
N ARG A 110 -7.13 13.22 13.45
CA ARG A 110 -7.72 14.00 14.54
C ARG A 110 -7.74 13.17 15.82
N ASN A 111 -7.38 13.77 16.93
CA ASN A 111 -7.66 13.24 18.27
C ASN A 111 -8.37 14.31 19.11
N GLY A 112 -8.59 14.04 20.40
CA GLY A 112 -9.26 14.98 21.32
C GLY A 112 -8.54 16.33 21.52
N ASP A 113 -7.27 16.46 21.13
CA ASP A 113 -6.44 17.63 21.41
C ASP A 113 -5.95 18.37 20.15
N ARG A 114 -5.90 17.71 18.99
CA ARG A 114 -5.27 18.25 17.78
C ARG A 114 -5.81 17.64 16.49
N ALA A 115 -5.56 18.36 15.40
CA ALA A 115 -5.73 17.88 14.04
C ALA A 115 -4.44 18.05 13.24
N GLY A 116 -4.08 17.04 12.45
CA GLY A 116 -2.88 16.97 11.64
C GLY A 116 -3.18 16.52 10.22
N ARG A 117 -2.19 16.72 9.34
CA ARG A 117 -2.21 16.24 7.97
C ARG A 117 -1.03 15.32 7.74
N GLY A 118 -1.16 14.36 6.84
CA GLY A 118 -0.08 13.44 6.56
C GLY A 118 -0.24 12.70 5.26
N ALA A 119 0.66 11.76 5.05
CA ALA A 119 0.54 10.76 4.02
C ALA A 119 0.99 9.40 4.54
N ILE A 120 0.32 8.36 4.04
CA ILE A 120 0.75 6.97 4.16
C ILE A 120 1.24 6.53 2.79
N LYS A 121 2.37 5.83 2.76
CA LYS A 121 2.95 5.24 1.56
C LYS A 121 3.08 3.75 1.79
N TRP A 122 2.45 2.96 0.94
CA TRP A 122 2.48 1.51 1.01
C TRP A 122 3.00 0.90 -0.28
N ARG A 123 3.49 -0.33 -0.12
CA ARG A 123 3.62 -1.29 -1.20
C ARG A 123 2.79 -2.53 -0.88
N VAL A 124 2.26 -3.16 -1.92
CA VAL A 124 1.62 -4.47 -1.81
C VAL A 124 2.70 -5.50 -1.49
N ALA A 125 2.63 -6.10 -0.31
CA ALA A 125 3.52 -7.20 0.07
C ALA A 125 2.95 -8.54 -0.42
N ASP A 126 1.63 -8.70 -0.26
CA ASP A 126 0.84 -9.83 -0.72
C ASP A 126 -0.64 -9.41 -0.77
N GLU A 127 -1.53 -10.32 -1.16
CA GLU A 127 -2.96 -10.07 -1.36
C GLU A 127 -3.70 -9.53 -0.13
N ASN A 128 -3.17 -9.78 1.07
CA ASN A 128 -3.80 -9.42 2.33
C ASN A 128 -2.98 -8.41 3.13
N ARG A 129 -1.87 -7.89 2.59
CA ARG A 129 -0.93 -7.10 3.36
C ARG A 129 -0.27 -5.99 2.56
N LEU A 130 -0.32 -4.80 3.15
CA LEU A 130 0.35 -3.60 2.69
C LEU A 130 1.43 -3.22 3.70
N VAL A 131 2.61 -2.83 3.22
CA VAL A 131 3.72 -2.42 4.09
C VAL A 131 4.35 -1.12 3.60
N GLY A 132 4.79 -0.29 4.52
CA GLY A 132 5.52 0.92 4.18
C GLY A 132 5.68 1.86 5.34
N THR A 133 5.38 3.13 5.11
CA THR A 133 5.67 4.22 6.06
C THR A 133 4.53 5.22 6.09
N PHE A 134 4.41 5.92 7.20
CA PHE A 134 3.53 7.06 7.30
C PHE A 134 4.30 8.28 7.83
N ALA A 135 3.83 9.47 7.50
CA ALA A 135 4.32 10.71 8.07
C ALA A 135 3.17 11.70 8.20
N THR A 136 2.97 12.22 9.40
CA THR A 136 2.02 13.29 9.71
C THR A 136 2.79 14.57 10.03
N THR A 137 2.05 15.65 10.28
CA THR A 137 2.59 16.91 10.79
C THR A 137 3.42 16.73 12.06
N PHE A 138 3.11 15.71 12.87
CA PHE A 138 3.66 15.60 14.22
C PHE A 138 4.65 14.44 14.38
N TYR A 139 4.47 13.35 13.64
CA TYR A 139 5.28 12.14 13.82
C TYR A 139 5.30 11.30 12.54
N ARG A 140 6.26 10.38 12.46
CA ARG A 140 6.42 9.46 11.32
C ARG A 140 6.96 8.11 11.75
N GLY A 141 6.78 7.11 10.91
CA GLY A 141 7.33 5.78 11.16
C GLY A 141 6.88 4.72 10.17
N ALA A 142 6.90 3.47 10.62
CA ALA A 142 6.52 2.32 9.83
C ALA A 142 5.01 2.09 9.86
N SER A 143 4.46 1.57 8.77
CA SER A 143 3.04 1.32 8.59
C SER A 143 2.80 -0.04 7.96
N VAL A 144 1.88 -0.81 8.51
CA VAL A 144 1.42 -2.10 7.96
C VAL A 144 -0.10 -2.13 7.99
N ALA A 145 -0.75 -2.44 6.88
CA ALA A 145 -2.18 -2.75 6.86
C ALA A 145 -2.38 -4.23 6.55
N GLN A 146 -3.19 -4.91 7.34
CA GLN A 146 -3.56 -6.31 7.19
C GLN A 146 -5.05 -6.41 6.91
N ARG A 147 -5.45 -7.13 5.86
CA ARG A 147 -6.85 -7.34 5.52
C ARG A 147 -7.52 -8.17 6.61
N VAL A 148 -8.71 -7.76 7.03
CA VAL A 148 -9.57 -8.56 7.91
C VAL A 148 -10.32 -9.53 7.01
N VAL A 149 -10.11 -10.83 7.23
CA VAL A 149 -10.82 -11.90 6.52
C VAL A 149 -11.86 -12.46 7.48
N ASP A 150 -13.12 -12.28 7.13
CA ASP A 150 -14.27 -12.85 7.85
C ASP A 150 -14.45 -14.34 7.50
#